data_AF-A0A0L6WW17-F1
#
_entry.id   AF-A0A0L6WW17-F1
#
_cell.length_a   1.000
_cell.length_b   1.000
_cell.length_c   1.000
_cell.angle_alpha   90.00
_cell.angle_beta   90.00
_cell.angle_gamma   90.00
#
_symmetry.space_group_name_H-M   'P 1'
#
loop_
_entity.id
_entity.type
_entity.pdbx_description
1 polymer ?
#
loop_
_entity_poly.entity_id
_entity_poly.type
_entity_poly.pdbx_seq_one_letter_code
_entity_poly.pdbx_strand_id
1 'polypeptide(L)'
;MLTIRIFSGRGLSLAPGVQIPEVIQRALDSVPPARRLASNRESFQRRRNWWLPYVVLEFDKNEILIDAMGGDLSSPVWNYRADFDVSRTSNISVSSYLRTTVAGQDDMGNDLLMARVDLTPMLEGHHASDQWYNATAGCGSFHLKIDFKPTRNEPLTIEAFELLKVIGKGSFGKVMQVRKKDTQRIYALKTIRKAHIAQRPGEITHILAERTVLALVNNPFIVPLKFSFQTPDKLYLVMSFVNGGELFYHLQREGKFDQDRSRFYAAELLCALEHLHGFNVVYRDLKPENILLDYTGHIALCDFGLCKLNMSETEKTNTFCGTPEYIAPELLESQGYTKTVDWWTLGVLLYEMMTGLPPFYDENVNVMYQRILTDPLNFPLDMPSEARSVMMGLLQRDPTKRLGANGGEEIKRHPFFAKYVDWNRLLAKKIQPPFKPSVESVLDVANFDPDFTNEEAQDSVVTESALSETVQDQFRGFTYNPANEHLSESVSYPNIM
;
A
#
# COMPACT_ATOMS: atom_id res chain seq x y z
N MET A 1 -9.16 18.91 6.28
CA MET A 1 -9.97 17.76 6.74
C MET A 1 -11.13 17.55 5.78
N LEU A 2 -11.33 16.31 5.34
CA LEU A 2 -12.46 15.89 4.50
C LEU A 2 -13.44 15.08 5.35
N THR A 3 -14.66 15.57 5.51
CA THR A 3 -15.75 14.88 6.20
C THR A 3 -16.70 14.29 5.18
N ILE A 4 -16.97 12.99 5.29
CA ILE A 4 -17.91 12.27 4.43
C ILE A 4 -19.00 11.67 5.31
N ARG A 5 -20.26 11.97 4.99
CA ARG A 5 -21.42 11.30 5.57
C ARG A 5 -22.10 10.44 4.53
N ILE A 6 -22.34 9.19 4.88
CA ILE A 6 -23.09 8.24 4.05
C ILE A 6 -24.42 8.00 4.73
N PHE A 7 -25.52 8.43 4.09
CA PHE A 7 -26.84 8.30 4.68
C PHE A 7 -27.47 6.96 4.32
N SER A 8 -27.68 6.71 3.02
CA SER A 8 -28.41 5.54 2.52
C SER A 8 -28.09 5.22 1.06
N GLY A 9 -28.44 4.01 0.64
CA GLY A 9 -28.45 3.58 -0.76
C GLY A 9 -29.88 3.54 -1.30
N ARG A 10 -30.03 3.53 -2.62
CA ARG A 10 -31.30 3.24 -3.29
C ARG A 10 -31.08 2.50 -4.59
N GLY A 11 -31.99 1.58 -4.92
CA GLY A 11 -31.94 0.80 -6.15
C GLY A 11 -30.69 -0.07 -6.27
N LEU A 12 -30.10 -0.48 -5.13
CA LEU A 12 -28.98 -1.40 -5.12
C LEU A 12 -29.43 -2.79 -5.56
N SER A 13 -28.66 -3.44 -6.41
CA SER A 13 -28.94 -4.82 -6.82
C SER A 13 -27.66 -5.57 -7.17
N LEU A 14 -27.70 -6.89 -7.03
CA LEU A 14 -26.67 -7.76 -7.58
C LEU A 14 -26.69 -7.73 -9.10
N ALA A 15 -25.57 -8.12 -9.71
CA ALA A 15 -25.49 -8.25 -11.16
C ALA A 15 -26.52 -9.28 -11.69
N PRO A 16 -27.07 -9.10 -12.90
CA PRO A 16 -28.02 -10.04 -13.48
C PRO A 16 -27.47 -11.47 -13.49
N GLY A 17 -28.27 -12.43 -13.00
CA GLY A 17 -27.89 -13.84 -12.93
C GLY A 17 -27.15 -14.27 -11.65
N VAL A 18 -26.72 -13.31 -10.81
CA VAL A 18 -26.13 -13.62 -9.50
C VAL A 18 -27.25 -13.81 -8.48
N GLN A 19 -27.27 -14.96 -7.82
CA GLN A 19 -28.25 -15.29 -6.78
C GLN A 19 -27.86 -14.66 -5.43
N ILE A 20 -28.87 -14.35 -4.61
CA ILE A 20 -28.65 -13.95 -3.22
C ILE A 20 -27.99 -15.12 -2.48
N PRO A 21 -26.89 -14.90 -1.73
CA PRO A 21 -26.25 -15.97 -0.97
C PRO A 21 -27.22 -16.67 -0.01
N GLU A 22 -27.15 -18.00 0.11
CA GLU A 22 -28.08 -18.78 0.94
C GLU A 22 -28.13 -18.28 2.39
N VAL A 23 -27.00 -17.83 2.92
CA VAL A 23 -26.89 -17.32 4.28
C VAL A 23 -27.77 -16.08 4.50
N ILE A 24 -27.83 -15.21 3.49
CA ILE A 24 -28.66 -14.00 3.48
C ILE A 24 -30.13 -14.38 3.28
N GLN A 25 -30.41 -15.35 2.41
CA GLN A 25 -31.76 -15.85 2.20
C GLN A 25 -32.36 -16.40 3.51
N ARG A 26 -31.62 -17.23 4.25
CA ARG A 26 -32.03 -17.74 5.57
C ARG A 26 -32.22 -16.62 6.59
N ALA A 27 -31.39 -15.58 6.53
CA ALA A 27 -31.54 -14.42 7.39
C ALA A 27 -32.85 -13.67 7.09
N LEU A 28 -33.14 -13.39 5.81
CA LEU A 28 -34.38 -12.75 5.36
C LEU A 28 -35.62 -13.53 5.82
N ASP A 29 -35.59 -14.85 5.70
CA ASP A 29 -36.70 -15.73 6.10
C ASP A 29 -36.92 -15.77 7.63
N SER A 30 -35.91 -15.40 8.42
CA SER A 30 -35.94 -15.43 9.89
C SER A 30 -36.17 -14.06 10.55
N VAL A 31 -36.22 -12.95 9.80
CA VAL A 31 -36.46 -11.62 10.37
C VAL A 31 -37.94 -11.42 10.72
N PRO A 32 -38.32 -11.25 12.00
CA PRO A 32 -39.70 -10.90 12.36
C PRO A 32 -40.04 -9.47 11.92
N PRO A 33 -41.31 -9.17 11.57
CA PRO A 33 -41.72 -7.85 11.09
C PRO A 33 -41.38 -6.74 12.10
N ALA A 34 -40.81 -5.64 11.58
CA ALA A 34 -40.11 -4.63 12.35
C ALA A 34 -40.96 -3.97 13.47
N ARG A 35 -40.60 -4.19 14.74
CA ARG A 35 -40.93 -3.27 15.85
C ARG A 35 -39.82 -2.22 15.98
N ARG A 36 -40.18 -0.95 15.79
CA ARG A 36 -39.32 0.21 16.08
C ARG A 36 -39.01 0.26 17.58
N LEU A 37 -37.75 0.10 17.95
CA LEU A 37 -37.24 0.44 19.27
C LEU A 37 -35.92 1.19 19.10
N ALA A 38 -35.90 2.42 19.60
CA ALA A 38 -34.71 3.26 19.68
C ALA A 38 -33.81 2.75 20.82
N SER A 39 -32.61 2.28 20.50
CA SER A 39 -31.58 1.94 21.48
C SER A 39 -30.21 2.28 20.91
N ASN A 40 -29.54 3.24 21.54
CA ASN A 40 -28.25 3.85 21.17
C ASN A 40 -27.02 2.97 21.51
N ARG A 41 -27.01 1.69 21.11
CA ARG A 41 -25.80 0.85 21.22
C ARG A 41 -25.44 0.30 19.85
N GLU A 42 -24.49 0.96 19.17
CA GLU A 42 -24.00 0.61 17.83
C GLU A 42 -23.59 -0.86 17.70
N SER A 43 -22.96 -1.44 18.74
CA SER A 43 -22.53 -2.84 18.75
C SER A 43 -23.68 -3.87 18.72
N PHE A 44 -24.85 -3.53 19.26
CA PHE A 44 -26.03 -4.40 19.24
C PHE A 44 -26.80 -4.33 17.92
N GLN A 45 -26.79 -3.18 17.24
CA GLN A 45 -27.45 -3.01 15.95
C GLN A 45 -26.67 -3.69 14.81
N ARG A 46 -25.33 -3.66 14.85
CA ARG A 46 -24.46 -4.39 13.90
C ARG A 46 -24.78 -5.89 13.82
N ARG A 47 -25.07 -6.53 14.97
CA ARG A 47 -25.46 -7.95 15.01
C ARG A 47 -26.84 -8.25 14.44
N ARG A 48 -27.74 -7.27 14.35
CA ARG A 48 -29.14 -7.50 13.96
C ARG A 48 -29.38 -7.37 12.46
N ASN A 49 -28.55 -6.56 11.79
CA ASN A 49 -28.68 -6.22 10.38
C ASN A 49 -27.48 -6.67 9.55
N TRP A 50 -26.70 -7.63 10.03
CA TRP A 50 -25.49 -8.13 9.36
C TRP A 50 -25.76 -8.63 7.92
N TRP A 51 -27.00 -9.03 7.63
CA TRP A 51 -27.46 -9.52 6.33
C TRP A 51 -27.77 -8.41 5.33
N LEU A 52 -27.82 -7.15 5.77
CA LEU A 52 -27.96 -6.00 4.89
C LEU A 52 -26.62 -5.65 4.24
N PRO A 53 -26.64 -4.98 3.06
CA PRO A 53 -25.42 -4.55 2.39
C PRO A 53 -24.59 -3.63 3.28
N TYR A 54 -23.30 -3.92 3.41
CA TYR A 54 -22.36 -3.03 4.07
C TYR A 54 -21.62 -2.18 3.03
N VAL A 55 -21.03 -1.07 3.49
CA VAL A 55 -20.27 -0.15 2.65
C VAL A 55 -18.80 -0.16 3.03
N VAL A 56 -17.93 -0.18 2.03
CA VAL A 56 -16.53 0.19 2.14
C VAL A 56 -16.38 1.61 1.61
N LEU A 57 -16.00 2.53 2.49
CA LEU A 57 -15.66 3.91 2.17
C LEU A 57 -14.14 4.04 2.16
N GLU A 58 -13.57 4.44 1.03
CA GLU A 58 -12.14 4.65 0.85
C GLU A 58 -11.86 6.09 0.44
N PHE A 59 -10.82 6.68 1.03
CA PHE A 59 -10.18 7.89 0.52
C PHE A 59 -8.68 7.81 0.82
N ASP A 60 -7.84 8.04 -0.19
CA ASP A 60 -6.38 8.13 -0.03
C ASP A 60 -5.79 6.91 0.73
N LYS A 61 -6.20 5.70 0.30
CA LYS A 61 -5.86 4.40 0.91
C LYS A 61 -6.17 4.29 2.41
N ASN A 62 -7.16 5.04 2.88
CA ASN A 62 -7.76 4.86 4.20
C ASN A 62 -9.18 4.35 4.00
N GLU A 63 -9.45 3.17 4.54
CA GLU A 63 -10.72 2.49 4.35
C GLU A 63 -11.53 2.42 5.65
N ILE A 64 -12.84 2.35 5.49
CA ILE A 64 -13.80 2.21 6.57
C ILE A 64 -14.88 1.24 6.13
N LEU A 65 -15.04 0.18 6.89
CA LEU A 65 -16.19 -0.70 6.77
C LEU A 65 -17.35 -0.16 7.60
N ILE A 66 -18.51 -0.03 6.97
CA ILE A 66 -19.71 0.58 7.52
C ILE A 66 -20.88 -0.40 7.37
N ASP A 67 -21.30 -0.96 8.49
CA ASP A 67 -22.49 -1.82 8.54
C ASP A 67 -23.79 -1.03 8.40
N ALA A 68 -24.80 -1.65 7.79
CA ALA A 68 -26.13 -1.06 7.72
C ALA A 68 -26.82 -1.06 9.09
N MET A 69 -27.46 0.06 9.39
CA MET A 69 -28.25 0.32 10.59
C MET A 69 -29.74 -0.01 10.39
N GLY A 70 -30.17 -0.22 9.14
CA GLY A 70 -31.52 -0.65 8.79
C GLY A 70 -31.80 -0.54 7.30
N GLY A 71 -33.07 -0.63 6.91
CA GLY A 71 -33.50 -0.63 5.50
C GLY A 71 -33.73 -2.03 4.95
N ASP A 72 -33.57 -2.19 3.64
CA ASP A 72 -33.63 -3.45 2.91
C ASP A 72 -32.45 -3.60 1.95
N LEU A 73 -32.37 -4.72 1.22
CA LEU A 73 -31.27 -4.99 0.29
C LEU A 73 -31.13 -3.92 -0.81
N SER A 74 -32.24 -3.33 -1.26
CA SER A 74 -32.25 -2.32 -2.32
C SER A 74 -32.01 -0.91 -1.80
N SER A 75 -32.43 -0.65 -0.57
CA SER A 75 -32.43 0.68 0.06
C SER A 75 -31.91 0.63 1.51
N PRO A 76 -30.64 0.24 1.72
CA PRO A 76 -30.05 0.18 3.05
C PRO A 76 -29.77 1.58 3.61
N VAL A 77 -29.76 1.69 4.94
CA VAL A 77 -29.45 2.90 5.71
C VAL A 77 -28.20 2.66 6.53
N TRP A 78 -27.18 3.48 6.34
CA TRP A 78 -25.90 3.39 7.07
C TRP A 78 -25.75 4.52 8.09
N ASN A 79 -26.17 5.75 7.74
CA ASN A 79 -26.08 6.96 8.57
C ASN A 79 -24.75 7.09 9.33
N TYR A 80 -23.65 7.02 8.59
CA TYR A 80 -22.29 7.03 9.14
C TYR A 80 -21.57 8.33 8.79
N ARG A 81 -20.72 8.81 9.69
CA ARG A 81 -19.84 9.95 9.48
C ARG A 81 -18.39 9.52 9.63
N ALA A 82 -17.58 9.90 8.66
CA ALA A 82 -16.13 9.69 8.66
C ALA A 82 -15.41 11.02 8.42
N ASP A 83 -14.31 11.21 9.13
CA ASP A 83 -13.38 12.32 8.91
C ASP A 83 -12.05 11.74 8.41
N PHE A 84 -11.50 12.35 7.36
CA PHE A 84 -10.28 11.95 6.69
C PHE A 84 -9.25 13.09 6.67
N ASP A 85 -8.01 12.69 6.88
CA ASP A 85 -6.85 13.52 6.59
C ASP A 85 -6.65 13.60 5.07
N VAL A 86 -6.38 14.81 4.57
CA VAL A 86 -6.17 15.06 3.14
C VAL A 86 -4.70 15.30 2.93
N SER A 87 -4.01 14.30 2.34
CA SER A 87 -2.57 14.40 2.06
C SER A 87 -2.21 14.70 0.62
N ARG A 88 -3.17 14.47 -0.27
CA ARG A 88 -3.08 14.60 -1.71
C ARG A 88 -4.48 14.57 -2.30
N THR A 89 -4.59 14.94 -3.57
CA THR A 89 -5.80 14.68 -4.34
C THR A 89 -5.94 13.18 -4.57
N SER A 90 -7.04 12.61 -4.10
CA SER A 90 -7.39 11.20 -4.26
C SER A 90 -8.89 11.07 -4.48
N ASN A 91 -9.33 9.97 -5.09
CA ASN A 91 -10.76 9.71 -5.26
C ASN A 91 -11.36 9.20 -3.95
N ILE A 92 -12.59 9.61 -3.68
CA ILE A 92 -13.48 8.95 -2.74
C ILE A 92 -14.08 7.75 -3.47
N SER A 93 -13.92 6.56 -2.91
CA SER A 93 -14.63 5.37 -3.38
C SER A 93 -15.65 4.93 -2.35
N VAL A 94 -16.88 4.67 -2.78
CA VAL A 94 -17.93 4.09 -1.96
C VAL A 94 -18.43 2.83 -2.65
N SER A 95 -18.18 1.68 -2.04
CA SER A 95 -18.55 0.38 -2.59
C SER A 95 -19.48 -0.35 -1.63
N SER A 96 -20.64 -0.79 -2.11
CA SER A 96 -21.61 -1.60 -1.36
C SER A 96 -21.45 -3.07 -1.70
N TYR A 97 -21.38 -3.91 -0.68
CA TYR A 97 -21.20 -5.35 -0.81
C TYR A 97 -22.27 -6.11 -0.05
N LEU A 98 -22.60 -7.30 -0.55
CA LEU A 98 -23.44 -8.27 0.12
C LEU A 98 -22.60 -9.46 0.59
N ARG A 99 -22.76 -9.82 1.86
CA ARG A 99 -22.00 -10.91 2.48
C ARG A 99 -22.36 -12.27 1.91
N THR A 100 -21.35 -13.08 1.65
CA THR A 100 -21.51 -14.47 1.19
C THR A 100 -21.46 -15.49 2.32
N THR A 101 -20.87 -15.13 3.47
CA THR A 101 -20.78 -15.95 4.69
C THR A 101 -21.38 -15.24 5.91
N VAL A 102 -21.59 -15.96 7.02
CA VAL A 102 -22.03 -15.37 8.30
C VAL A 102 -20.87 -14.55 8.90
N ALA A 103 -21.18 -13.38 9.46
CA ALA A 103 -20.19 -12.56 10.17
C ALA A 103 -19.47 -13.39 11.27
N GLY A 104 -18.15 -13.55 11.14
CA GLY A 104 -17.30 -14.37 12.03
C GLY A 104 -16.88 -15.73 11.47
N GLN A 105 -17.17 -16.03 10.20
CA GLN A 105 -16.43 -17.02 9.39
C GLN A 105 -15.76 -16.26 8.25
N ASP A 106 -14.52 -15.86 8.52
CA ASP A 106 -13.83 -14.71 7.95
C ASP A 106 -13.39 -14.88 6.51
N ASP A 107 -14.16 -14.28 5.60
CA ASP A 107 -13.67 -13.92 4.29
C ASP A 107 -14.41 -12.70 3.73
N MET A 108 -13.87 -11.49 3.96
CA MET A 108 -14.26 -10.31 3.19
C MET A 108 -13.86 -10.41 1.70
N GLY A 109 -13.14 -11.47 1.31
CA GLY A 109 -12.65 -11.78 -0.03
C GLY A 109 -13.74 -12.03 -1.05
N ASN A 110 -14.75 -12.82 -0.69
CA ASN A 110 -15.73 -13.35 -1.65
C ASN A 110 -17.08 -12.59 -1.71
N ASP A 111 -17.21 -11.50 -0.97
CA ASP A 111 -18.47 -10.74 -0.90
C ASP A 111 -18.86 -10.07 -2.23
N LEU A 112 -20.16 -10.10 -2.53
CA LEU A 112 -20.69 -9.72 -3.83
C LEU A 112 -20.84 -8.20 -3.93
N LEU A 113 -20.11 -7.58 -4.85
CA LEU A 113 -20.27 -6.16 -5.15
C LEU A 113 -21.68 -5.89 -5.71
N MET A 114 -22.41 -4.97 -5.09
CA MET A 114 -23.72 -4.51 -5.57
C MET A 114 -23.60 -3.21 -6.38
N ALA A 115 -22.82 -2.26 -5.86
CA ALA A 115 -22.62 -0.96 -6.49
C ALA A 115 -21.34 -0.31 -6.00
N ARG A 116 -20.70 0.48 -6.86
CA ARG A 116 -19.57 1.33 -6.52
C ARG A 116 -19.75 2.69 -7.15
N VAL A 117 -19.33 3.74 -6.44
CA VAL A 117 -19.18 5.08 -6.98
C VAL A 117 -17.79 5.60 -6.65
N ASP A 118 -17.12 6.14 -7.66
CA ASP A 118 -15.82 6.82 -7.51
C ASP A 118 -16.00 8.31 -7.84
N LEU A 119 -15.58 9.17 -6.93
CA LEU A 119 -15.76 10.63 -7.02
C LEU A 119 -14.43 11.33 -6.74
N THR A 120 -14.10 12.36 -7.52
CA THR A 120 -12.98 13.24 -7.18
C THR A 120 -13.52 14.41 -6.35
N PRO A 121 -13.14 14.55 -5.06
CA PRO A 121 -13.59 15.66 -4.24
C PRO A 121 -12.94 16.97 -4.69
N MET A 122 -13.69 18.08 -4.57
CA MET A 122 -13.13 19.42 -4.67
C MET A 122 -12.42 19.77 -3.36
N LEU A 123 -11.10 19.89 -3.42
CA LEU A 123 -10.22 20.13 -2.26
C LEU A 123 -9.67 21.57 -2.23
N GLU A 124 -10.32 22.49 -2.94
CA GLU A 124 -9.98 23.91 -2.96
C GLU A 124 -10.95 24.73 -2.13
N GLY A 125 -10.41 25.52 -1.19
CA GLY A 125 -11.22 26.33 -0.29
C GLY A 125 -12.15 25.49 0.58
N HIS A 126 -13.26 26.10 1.01
CA HIS A 126 -14.34 25.35 1.67
C HIS A 126 -15.35 24.90 0.62
N HIS A 127 -15.63 23.61 0.56
CA HIS A 127 -16.60 23.05 -0.36
C HIS A 127 -17.48 22.01 0.35
N ALA A 128 -18.79 22.08 0.14
CA ALA A 128 -19.73 21.11 0.67
C ALA A 128 -20.78 20.72 -0.38
N SER A 129 -21.05 19.42 -0.51
CA SER A 129 -22.15 18.87 -1.29
C SER A 129 -23.01 17.93 -0.46
N ASP A 130 -24.29 17.82 -0.77
CA ASP A 130 -25.24 16.90 -0.14
C ASP A 130 -26.25 16.46 -1.21
N GLN A 131 -26.02 15.29 -1.81
CA GLN A 131 -26.78 14.84 -2.97
C GLN A 131 -26.69 13.32 -3.21
N TRP A 132 -27.51 12.84 -4.14
CA TRP A 132 -27.43 11.48 -4.65
C TRP A 132 -26.39 11.37 -5.75
N TYR A 133 -25.53 10.35 -5.63
CA TYR A 133 -24.52 10.00 -6.62
C TYR A 133 -24.87 8.63 -7.21
N ASN A 134 -24.95 8.55 -8.55
CA ASN A 134 -25.22 7.30 -9.24
C ASN A 134 -23.97 6.41 -9.24
N ALA A 135 -24.17 5.10 -9.15
CA ALA A 135 -23.07 4.14 -9.22
C ALA A 135 -22.34 4.23 -10.57
N THR A 136 -21.01 4.21 -10.52
CA THR A 136 -20.11 4.11 -11.68
C THR A 136 -19.89 2.65 -12.10
N ALA A 137 -20.12 1.70 -11.19
CA ALA A 137 -20.18 0.26 -11.46
C ALA A 137 -21.28 -0.40 -10.63
N GLY A 138 -21.93 -1.42 -11.17
CA GLY A 138 -23.11 -2.05 -10.55
C GLY A 138 -24.39 -1.22 -10.74
N CYS A 139 -25.36 -1.35 -9.83
CA CYS A 139 -26.67 -0.70 -9.95
C CYS A 139 -27.07 0.06 -8.69
N GLY A 140 -27.64 1.26 -8.86
CA GLY A 140 -28.21 2.08 -7.78
C GLY A 140 -27.49 3.42 -7.56
N SER A 141 -27.79 4.07 -6.44
CA SER A 141 -27.22 5.36 -6.06
C SER A 141 -26.93 5.43 -4.55
N PHE A 142 -26.00 6.31 -4.16
CA PHE A 142 -25.64 6.59 -2.77
C PHE A 142 -25.99 8.03 -2.41
N HIS A 143 -26.60 8.25 -1.24
CA HIS A 143 -26.81 9.60 -0.69
C HIS A 143 -25.62 9.98 0.19
N LEU A 144 -24.81 10.91 -0.31
CA LEU A 144 -23.57 11.32 0.33
C LEU A 144 -23.59 12.83 0.61
N LYS A 145 -23.06 13.21 1.77
CA LYS A 145 -22.64 14.57 2.05
C LYS A 145 -21.13 14.61 2.19
N ILE A 146 -20.47 15.45 1.39
CA ILE A 146 -19.02 15.61 1.35
C ILE A 146 -18.72 17.05 1.75
N ASP A 147 -17.95 17.25 2.81
CA ASP A 147 -17.59 18.56 3.36
C ASP A 147 -16.07 18.64 3.51
N PHE A 148 -15.41 19.50 2.73
CA PHE A 148 -14.00 19.78 2.86
C PHE A 148 -13.78 21.13 3.55
N LYS A 149 -12.95 21.10 4.60
CA LYS A 149 -12.50 22.27 5.35
C LYS A 149 -10.98 22.26 5.42
N PRO A 150 -10.29 23.28 4.88
CA PRO A 150 -8.86 23.43 5.11
C PRO A 150 -8.61 23.53 6.62
N THR A 151 -7.80 22.62 7.16
CA THR A 151 -7.46 22.62 8.59
C THR A 151 -6.28 23.55 8.83
N ARG A 152 -6.30 24.34 9.91
CA ARG A 152 -5.20 25.23 10.29
C ARG A 152 -4.06 24.48 11.00
N ASN A 153 -2.87 25.04 10.85
CA ASN A 153 -1.53 24.60 11.24
C ASN A 153 -1.36 24.27 12.74
N GLU A 154 -1.69 23.04 13.15
CA GLU A 154 -1.16 22.49 14.40
C GLU A 154 0.05 21.60 14.13
N PRO A 155 1.19 21.81 14.82
CA PRO A 155 2.33 20.90 14.75
C PRO A 155 1.89 19.51 15.19
N LEU A 156 2.07 18.52 14.32
CA LEU A 156 1.75 17.14 14.63
C LEU A 156 2.82 16.57 15.55
N THR A 157 2.40 15.94 16.64
CA THR A 157 3.27 15.26 17.60
C THR A 157 2.80 13.84 17.84
N ILE A 158 3.60 13.03 18.55
CA ILE A 158 3.26 11.64 18.82
C ILE A 158 1.98 11.51 19.67
N GLU A 159 1.67 12.52 20.50
CA GLU A 159 0.48 12.57 21.34
C GLU A 159 -0.81 12.69 20.53
N ALA A 160 -0.75 13.08 19.26
CA ALA A 160 -1.90 13.06 18.35
C ALA A 160 -2.32 11.63 17.96
N PHE A 161 -1.51 10.63 18.30
CA PHE A 161 -1.71 9.23 17.96
C PHE A 161 -1.92 8.36 19.20
N GLU A 162 -2.80 7.37 19.06
CA GLU A 162 -2.93 6.22 19.94
C GLU A 162 -2.12 5.06 19.33
N LEU A 163 -1.14 4.52 20.07
CA LEU A 163 -0.32 3.40 19.62
C LEU A 163 -1.08 2.10 19.85
N LEU A 164 -1.27 1.28 18.80
CA LEU A 164 -2.11 0.08 18.88
C LEU A 164 -1.28 -1.19 18.95
N LYS A 165 -0.45 -1.44 17.93
CA LYS A 165 0.35 -2.67 17.80
C LYS A 165 1.69 -2.42 17.13
N VAL A 166 2.71 -3.19 17.48
CA VAL A 166 3.94 -3.26 16.68
C VAL A 166 3.67 -4.19 15.49
N ILE A 167 4.01 -3.73 14.29
CA ILE A 167 3.75 -4.47 13.04
C ILE A 167 5.03 -4.76 12.25
N GLY A 168 6.17 -4.24 12.68
CA GLY A 168 7.46 -4.54 12.07
C GLY A 168 8.63 -3.93 12.83
N LYS A 169 9.80 -4.52 12.65
CA LYS A 169 11.06 -4.06 13.24
C LYS A 169 12.19 -4.25 12.23
N GLY A 170 13.00 -3.22 12.05
CA GLY A 170 14.13 -3.24 11.13
C GLY A 170 15.36 -2.55 11.71
N SER A 171 16.42 -2.50 10.90
CA SER A 171 17.69 -1.87 11.23
C SER A 171 17.57 -0.38 11.61
N PHE A 172 16.57 0.31 11.05
CA PHE A 172 16.35 1.73 11.26
C PHE A 172 15.31 2.05 12.36
N GLY A 173 14.57 1.06 12.85
CA GLY A 173 13.66 1.25 13.98
C GLY A 173 12.43 0.36 13.95
N LYS A 174 11.35 0.87 14.55
CA LYS A 174 10.10 0.15 14.81
C LYS A 174 8.97 0.75 13.98
N VAL A 175 8.11 -0.10 13.44
CA VAL A 175 6.88 0.28 12.75
C VAL A 175 5.69 -0.15 13.60
N MET A 176 4.78 0.79 13.87
CA MET A 176 3.60 0.58 14.71
C MET A 176 2.33 0.92 13.94
N GLN A 177 1.28 0.12 14.12
CA GLN A 177 -0.08 0.51 13.79
C GLN A 177 -0.53 1.56 14.82
N VAL A 178 -1.03 2.70 14.33
CA VAL A 178 -1.47 3.81 15.17
C VAL A 178 -2.83 4.33 14.72
N ARG A 179 -3.60 4.90 15.65
CA ARG A 179 -4.85 5.61 15.37
C ARG A 179 -4.68 7.09 15.64
N LYS A 180 -4.95 7.94 14.64
CA LYS A 180 -4.95 9.40 14.85
C LYS A 180 -6.21 9.82 15.61
N LYS A 181 -6.06 10.58 16.71
CA LYS A 181 -7.14 10.78 17.69
C LYS A 181 -8.32 11.63 17.18
N ASP A 182 -8.08 12.60 16.33
CA ASP A 182 -9.12 13.49 15.79
C ASP A 182 -9.94 12.84 14.67
N THR A 183 -9.30 12.11 13.75
CA THR A 183 -9.95 11.49 12.58
C THR A 183 -10.28 10.00 12.77
N GLN A 184 -9.74 9.39 13.83
CA GLN A 184 -9.85 7.96 14.14
C GLN A 184 -9.32 7.06 13.00
N ARG A 185 -8.51 7.61 12.09
CA ARG A 185 -7.90 6.88 10.97
C ARG A 185 -6.70 6.06 11.44
N ILE A 186 -6.47 4.95 10.74
CA ILE A 186 -5.41 3.99 11.04
C ILE A 186 -4.24 4.20 10.09
N TYR A 187 -3.04 4.25 10.66
CA TYR A 187 -1.80 4.49 9.94
C TYR A 187 -0.70 3.53 10.39
N ALA A 188 0.32 3.39 9.56
CA ALA A 188 1.59 2.81 9.95
C ALA A 188 2.56 3.95 10.30
N LEU A 189 3.12 3.94 11.51
CA LEU A 189 4.06 4.94 12.00
C LEU A 189 5.43 4.29 12.16
N LYS A 190 6.38 4.70 11.32
CA LYS A 190 7.78 4.29 11.37
C LYS A 190 8.57 5.29 12.20
N THR A 191 9.20 4.80 13.27
CA THR A 191 10.03 5.59 14.17
C THR A 191 11.51 5.33 13.90
N ILE A 192 12.29 6.39 13.71
CA ILE A 192 13.72 6.31 13.40
C ILE A 192 14.52 7.16 14.39
N ARG A 193 15.60 6.62 14.94
CA ARG A 193 16.44 7.31 15.93
C ARG A 193 17.44 8.24 15.24
N LYS A 194 17.42 9.54 15.57
CA LYS A 194 18.34 10.53 14.97
C LYS A 194 19.80 10.21 15.24
N ALA A 195 20.13 9.71 16.43
CA ALA A 195 21.50 9.33 16.79
C ALA A 195 22.09 8.27 15.85
N HIS A 196 21.30 7.29 15.41
CA HIS A 196 21.77 6.25 14.47
C HIS A 196 22.05 6.82 13.07
N ILE A 197 21.24 7.79 12.64
CA ILE A 197 21.43 8.47 11.35
C ILE A 197 22.65 9.37 11.41
N ALA A 198 22.77 10.19 12.47
CA ALA A 198 23.82 11.20 12.60
C ALA A 198 25.24 10.62 12.70
N GLN A 199 25.38 9.35 13.11
CA GLN A 199 26.66 8.64 13.14
C GLN A 199 27.21 8.29 11.76
N ARG A 200 26.38 8.37 10.70
CA ARG A 200 26.73 7.94 9.35
C ARG A 200 26.80 9.14 8.40
N PRO A 201 27.93 9.40 7.73
CA PRO A 201 28.07 10.51 6.82
C PRO A 201 27.03 10.48 5.69
N GLY A 202 26.33 11.60 5.47
CA GLY A 202 25.37 11.76 4.37
C GLY A 202 23.97 11.16 4.59
N GLU A 203 23.76 10.36 5.63
CA GLU A 203 22.45 9.73 5.91
C GLU A 203 21.36 10.74 6.29
N ILE A 204 21.72 11.89 6.88
CA ILE A 204 20.74 12.94 7.20
C ILE A 204 20.16 13.54 5.90
N THR A 205 21.02 13.86 4.93
CA THR A 205 20.58 14.34 3.61
C THR A 205 19.74 13.27 2.91
N HIS A 206 20.13 12.00 3.07
CA HIS A 206 19.42 10.87 2.50
C HIS A 206 17.97 10.79 3.00
N ILE A 207 17.75 10.82 4.31
CA ILE A 207 16.42 10.66 4.89
C ILE A 207 15.49 11.85 4.61
N LEU A 208 16.04 13.07 4.52
CA LEU A 208 15.27 14.25 4.12
C LEU A 208 14.79 14.15 2.67
N ALA A 209 15.64 13.65 1.81
CA ALA A 209 15.33 13.49 0.40
C ALA A 209 14.41 12.27 0.18
N GLU A 210 14.54 11.17 0.94
CA GLU A 210 13.60 10.04 0.98
C GLU A 210 12.19 10.52 1.36
N ARG A 211 12.08 11.28 2.46
CA ARG A 211 10.82 11.91 2.87
C ARG A 211 10.22 12.77 1.77
N THR A 212 11.05 13.48 1.01
CA THR A 212 10.60 14.36 -0.08
C THR A 212 10.04 13.58 -1.25
N VAL A 213 10.72 12.52 -1.67
CA VAL A 213 10.22 11.60 -2.69
C VAL A 213 8.90 10.98 -2.24
N LEU A 214 8.82 10.47 -1.01
CA LEU A 214 7.60 9.86 -0.49
C LEU A 214 6.41 10.83 -0.42
N ALA A 215 6.66 12.12 -0.22
CA ALA A 215 5.63 13.15 -0.28
C ALA A 215 5.12 13.41 -1.71
N LEU A 216 6.00 13.32 -2.72
CA LEU A 216 5.69 13.63 -4.12
C LEU A 216 5.19 12.42 -4.93
N VAL A 217 5.60 11.20 -4.56
CA VAL A 217 5.23 9.98 -5.28
C VAL A 217 3.72 9.77 -5.22
N ASN A 218 3.09 9.70 -6.39
CA ASN A 218 1.68 9.42 -6.55
C ASN A 218 1.47 8.21 -7.48
N ASN A 219 1.56 7.01 -6.91
CA ASN A 219 1.37 5.76 -7.62
C ASN A 219 0.47 4.82 -6.79
N PRO A 220 -0.53 4.16 -7.39
CA PRO A 220 -1.48 3.29 -6.68
C PRO A 220 -0.80 2.10 -5.98
N PHE A 221 0.40 1.73 -6.40
CA PHE A 221 1.14 0.56 -5.95
C PHE A 221 2.29 0.91 -4.98
N ILE A 222 2.40 2.16 -4.53
CA ILE A 222 3.38 2.60 -3.52
C ILE A 222 2.64 3.09 -2.28
N VAL A 223 3.07 2.70 -1.06
CA VAL A 223 2.46 3.18 0.17
C VAL A 223 2.70 4.69 0.33
N PRO A 224 1.65 5.53 0.36
CA PRO A 224 1.79 6.97 0.44
C PRO A 224 2.18 7.43 1.84
N LEU A 225 3.08 8.42 1.91
CA LEU A 225 3.32 9.21 3.11
C LEU A 225 2.15 10.18 3.34
N LYS A 226 1.68 10.24 4.59
CA LYS A 226 0.63 11.15 5.06
C LYS A 226 1.21 12.33 5.80
N PHE A 227 2.10 12.06 6.74
CA PHE A 227 2.73 13.06 7.58
C PHE A 227 4.15 12.64 7.90
N SER A 228 5.00 13.63 8.20
CA SER A 228 6.23 13.37 8.94
C SER A 228 6.44 14.46 9.98
N PHE A 229 6.98 14.07 11.13
CA PHE A 229 7.29 14.99 12.22
C PHE A 229 8.48 14.46 13.01
N GLN A 230 9.00 15.28 13.92
CA GLN A 230 10.20 14.94 14.66
C GLN A 230 10.14 15.44 16.10
N THR A 231 10.86 14.74 16.97
CA THR A 231 11.23 15.20 18.30
C THR A 231 12.74 15.49 18.33
N PRO A 232 13.32 15.96 19.44
CA PRO A 232 14.78 16.07 19.55
C PRO A 232 15.51 14.76 19.23
N ASP A 233 14.92 13.60 19.51
CA ASP A 233 15.65 12.32 19.44
C ASP A 233 15.23 11.44 18.27
N LYS A 234 14.05 11.68 17.69
CA LYS A 234 13.43 10.77 16.72
C LYS A 234 12.79 11.49 15.54
N LEU A 235 12.73 10.76 14.44
CA LEU A 235 11.98 11.08 13.24
C LEU A 235 10.80 10.11 13.14
N TYR A 236 9.65 10.61 12.70
CA TYR A 236 8.43 9.83 12.53
C TYR A 236 7.90 10.00 11.11
N LEU A 237 7.71 8.88 10.42
CA LEU A 237 7.01 8.82 9.13
C LEU A 237 5.66 8.15 9.34
N VAL A 238 4.57 8.84 9.01
CA VAL A 238 3.20 8.32 9.10
C VAL A 238 2.72 8.00 7.69
N MET A 239 2.47 6.73 7.44
CA MET A 239 2.13 6.16 6.14
C MET A 239 0.74 5.52 6.19
N SER A 240 0.10 5.31 5.04
CA SER A 240 -1.11 4.47 5.00
C SER A 240 -0.84 3.09 5.58
N PHE A 241 -1.75 2.59 6.41
CA PHE A 241 -1.72 1.22 6.87
C PHE A 241 -2.30 0.30 5.79
N VAL A 242 -1.63 -0.83 5.54
CA VAL A 242 -2.03 -1.84 4.55
C VAL A 242 -2.11 -3.18 5.28
N ASN A 243 -3.27 -3.84 5.25
CA ASN A 243 -3.63 -4.94 6.17
C ASN A 243 -3.75 -6.33 5.52
N GLY A 244 -3.48 -6.46 4.21
CA GLY A 244 -3.48 -7.77 3.54
C GLY A 244 -2.21 -8.58 3.77
N GLY A 245 -1.25 -8.07 4.54
CA GLY A 245 0.00 -8.74 4.90
C GLY A 245 1.09 -8.69 3.83
N GLU A 246 2.24 -9.26 4.16
CA GLU A 246 3.41 -9.32 3.29
C GLU A 246 3.24 -10.37 2.18
N LEU A 247 3.73 -10.08 0.98
CA LEU A 247 3.76 -11.03 -0.14
C LEU A 247 4.54 -12.29 0.24
N PHE A 248 5.60 -12.12 1.06
CA PHE A 248 6.38 -13.21 1.63
C PHE A 248 5.49 -14.26 2.33
N TYR A 249 4.62 -13.83 3.24
CA TYR A 249 3.72 -14.72 3.97
C TYR A 249 2.82 -15.53 3.03
N HIS A 250 2.24 -14.89 2.03
CA HIS A 250 1.38 -15.56 1.05
C HIS A 250 2.16 -16.53 0.17
N LEU A 251 3.37 -16.17 -0.26
CA LEU A 251 4.23 -17.02 -1.07
C LEU A 251 4.68 -18.25 -0.29
N GLN A 252 5.12 -18.09 0.96
CA GLN A 252 5.51 -19.20 1.84
C GLN A 252 4.37 -20.17 2.08
N ARG A 253 3.14 -19.66 2.31
CA ARG A 253 1.96 -20.50 2.54
C ARG A 253 1.56 -21.32 1.32
N GLU A 254 1.70 -20.76 0.12
CA GLU A 254 1.30 -21.42 -1.13
C GLU A 254 2.45 -22.17 -1.81
N GLY A 255 3.69 -21.95 -1.37
CA GLY A 255 4.91 -22.51 -1.96
C GLY A 255 5.34 -21.81 -3.24
N LYS A 256 4.42 -21.58 -4.18
CA LYS A 256 4.61 -20.76 -5.39
C LYS A 256 3.28 -20.24 -5.91
N PHE A 257 3.31 -19.16 -6.67
CA PHE A 257 2.15 -18.63 -7.39
C PHE A 257 2.08 -19.18 -8.81
N ASP A 258 0.86 -19.18 -9.37
CA ASP A 258 0.67 -19.44 -10.79
C ASP A 258 1.19 -18.27 -11.66
N GLN A 259 1.21 -18.49 -12.97
CA GLN A 259 1.72 -17.53 -13.94
C GLN A 259 0.90 -16.22 -13.95
N ASP A 260 -0.42 -16.31 -13.84
CA ASP A 260 -1.29 -15.13 -13.99
C ASP A 260 -1.16 -14.22 -12.77
N ARG A 261 -1.11 -14.80 -11.57
CA ARG A 261 -0.80 -14.09 -10.32
C ARG A 261 0.59 -13.48 -10.32
N SER A 262 1.60 -14.25 -10.71
CA SER A 262 2.98 -13.75 -10.81
C SER A 262 3.11 -12.61 -11.81
N ARG A 263 2.47 -12.73 -12.98
CA ARG A 263 2.43 -11.67 -14.00
C ARG A 263 1.75 -10.42 -13.49
N PHE A 264 0.61 -10.56 -12.81
CA PHE A 264 -0.16 -9.45 -12.27
C PHE A 264 0.68 -8.64 -11.27
N TYR A 265 1.26 -9.29 -10.26
CA TYR A 265 2.11 -8.60 -9.28
C TYR A 265 3.38 -8.02 -9.90
N ALA A 266 4.05 -8.73 -10.82
CA ALA A 266 5.21 -8.19 -11.52
C ALA A 266 4.86 -6.95 -12.36
N ALA A 267 3.67 -6.89 -12.96
CA ALA A 267 3.21 -5.72 -13.72
C ALA A 267 2.94 -4.50 -12.82
N GLU A 268 2.36 -4.70 -11.63
CA GLU A 268 2.14 -3.61 -10.66
C GLU A 268 3.46 -3.09 -10.08
N LEU A 269 4.39 -4.00 -9.76
CA LEU A 269 5.73 -3.65 -9.30
C LEU A 269 6.53 -2.92 -10.39
N LEU A 270 6.42 -3.34 -11.64
CA LEU A 270 7.01 -2.61 -12.77
C LEU A 270 6.51 -1.16 -12.83
N CYS A 271 5.20 -0.95 -12.65
CA CYS A 271 4.62 0.40 -12.62
C CYS A 271 5.11 1.22 -11.42
N ALA A 272 5.30 0.60 -10.25
CA ALA A 272 5.84 1.26 -9.06
C ALA A 272 7.31 1.68 -9.26
N LEU A 273 8.15 0.76 -9.74
CA LEU A 273 9.56 1.00 -9.99
C LEU A 273 9.78 2.05 -11.08
N GLU A 274 9.05 1.96 -12.19
CA GLU A 274 9.14 2.96 -13.27
C GLU A 274 8.76 4.36 -12.78
N HIS A 275 7.73 4.45 -11.91
CA HIS A 275 7.36 5.70 -11.28
C HIS A 275 8.50 6.27 -10.44
N LEU A 276 9.15 5.46 -9.59
CA LEU A 276 10.31 5.90 -8.81
C LEU A 276 11.50 6.31 -9.69
N HIS A 277 11.76 5.55 -10.74
CA HIS A 277 12.81 5.83 -11.71
C HIS A 277 12.58 7.18 -12.42
N GLY A 278 11.32 7.56 -12.65
CA GLY A 278 10.93 8.88 -13.16
C GLY A 278 11.24 10.04 -12.20
N PHE A 279 11.40 9.77 -10.90
CA PHE A 279 11.88 10.73 -9.89
C PHE A 279 13.40 10.62 -9.63
N ASN A 280 14.14 9.91 -10.50
CA ASN A 280 15.57 9.62 -10.32
C ASN A 280 15.87 8.90 -8.99
N VAL A 281 14.99 7.96 -8.64
CA VAL A 281 15.10 7.12 -7.44
C VAL A 281 15.28 5.66 -7.83
N VAL A 282 16.28 5.00 -7.26
CA VAL A 282 16.49 3.55 -7.35
C VAL A 282 16.06 2.93 -6.03
N TYR A 283 15.26 1.87 -6.07
CA TYR A 283 14.66 1.29 -4.87
C TYR A 283 15.62 0.37 -4.09
N ARG A 284 16.35 -0.51 -4.80
CA ARG A 284 17.46 -1.36 -4.30
C ARG A 284 17.15 -2.44 -3.25
N ASP A 285 15.93 -2.52 -2.71
CA ASP A 285 15.56 -3.57 -1.74
C ASP A 285 14.21 -4.23 -2.08
N LEU A 286 14.02 -4.54 -3.36
CA LEU A 286 12.82 -5.26 -3.83
C LEU A 286 12.89 -6.73 -3.41
N LYS A 287 11.99 -7.10 -2.49
CA LYS A 287 11.83 -8.46 -1.95
C LYS A 287 10.40 -8.66 -1.43
N PRO A 288 9.91 -9.91 -1.29
CA PRO A 288 8.55 -10.22 -0.86
C PRO A 288 8.15 -9.59 0.49
N GLU A 289 9.08 -9.38 1.41
CA GLU A 289 8.86 -8.79 2.74
C GLU A 289 8.53 -7.30 2.67
N ASN A 290 9.04 -6.59 1.65
CA ASN A 290 8.78 -5.17 1.46
C ASN A 290 7.56 -4.89 0.57
N ILE A 291 6.82 -5.92 0.18
CA ILE A 291 5.64 -5.82 -0.69
C ILE A 291 4.44 -6.26 0.12
N LEU A 292 3.53 -5.34 0.41
CA LEU A 292 2.27 -5.64 1.08
C LEU A 292 1.18 -5.90 0.04
N LEU A 293 0.15 -6.66 0.42
CA LEU A 293 -1.11 -6.71 -0.31
C LEU A 293 -2.15 -5.84 0.40
N ASP A 294 -2.91 -5.05 -0.35
CA ASP A 294 -4.11 -4.41 0.20
C ASP A 294 -5.27 -5.41 0.30
N TYR A 295 -6.35 -5.01 0.98
CA TYR A 295 -7.54 -5.86 1.18
C TYR A 295 -8.22 -6.33 -0.12
N THR A 296 -7.97 -5.65 -1.24
CA THR A 296 -8.47 -6.07 -2.56
C THR A 296 -7.53 -7.01 -3.28
N GLY A 297 -6.27 -7.09 -2.84
CA GLY A 297 -5.23 -7.94 -3.42
C GLY A 297 -4.25 -7.23 -4.35
N HIS A 298 -4.29 -5.90 -4.45
CA HIS A 298 -3.25 -5.16 -5.17
C HIS A 298 -2.00 -5.01 -4.31
N ILE A 299 -0.83 -4.92 -4.94
CA ILE A 299 0.42 -4.70 -4.23
C ILE A 299 0.53 -3.26 -3.72
N ALA A 300 1.26 -3.11 -2.62
CA ALA A 300 1.66 -1.83 -2.07
C ALA A 300 3.13 -1.93 -1.60
N LEU A 301 4.03 -1.37 -2.39
CA LEU A 301 5.46 -1.29 -2.08
C LEU A 301 5.69 -0.38 -0.87
N CYS A 302 6.36 -0.89 0.15
CA CYS A 302 6.71 -0.15 1.36
C CYS A 302 8.23 -0.11 1.58
N ASP A 303 8.67 0.43 2.72
CA ASP A 303 10.06 0.58 3.16
C ASP A 303 11.07 1.14 2.13
N PHE A 304 11.34 2.45 2.21
CA PHE A 304 12.22 3.17 1.28
C PHE A 304 13.61 3.45 1.86
N GLY A 305 13.96 2.83 2.99
CA GLY A 305 15.18 3.14 3.74
C GLY A 305 16.50 2.78 3.04
N LEU A 306 16.44 2.02 1.93
CA LEU A 306 17.59 1.70 1.09
C LEU A 306 17.53 2.33 -0.30
N CYS A 307 16.59 3.26 -0.56
CA CYS A 307 16.53 3.94 -1.83
C CYS A 307 17.83 4.68 -2.15
N LYS A 308 18.06 5.05 -3.41
CA LYS A 308 19.13 5.98 -3.82
C LYS A 308 18.52 7.07 -4.68
N LEU A 309 18.84 8.31 -4.34
CA LEU A 309 18.26 9.51 -4.94
C LEU A 309 19.26 10.16 -5.89
N ASN A 310 18.75 11.05 -6.75
CA ASN A 310 19.52 11.78 -7.77
C ASN A 310 20.25 10.85 -8.74
N MET A 311 19.68 9.66 -8.96
CA MET A 311 20.19 8.68 -9.91
C MET A 311 19.63 9.01 -11.29
N SER A 312 20.22 9.98 -12.00
CA SER A 312 19.88 10.26 -13.39
C SER A 312 20.34 9.11 -14.31
N GLU A 313 19.99 9.14 -15.60
CA GLU A 313 20.31 8.07 -16.55
C GLU A 313 21.81 7.73 -16.65
N THR A 314 22.69 8.72 -16.41
CA THR A 314 24.14 8.54 -16.46
C THR A 314 24.78 8.35 -15.09
N GLU A 315 24.03 8.58 -14.00
CA GLU A 315 24.58 8.55 -12.65
C GLU A 315 24.75 7.11 -12.18
N LYS A 316 25.90 6.85 -11.55
CA LYS A 316 26.21 5.55 -10.95
C LYS A 316 26.43 5.69 -9.46
N THR A 317 26.09 4.64 -8.72
CA THR A 317 26.45 4.53 -7.31
C THR A 317 27.18 3.23 -7.03
N ASN A 318 28.00 3.22 -5.97
CA ASN A 318 28.87 2.10 -5.60
C ASN A 318 28.50 1.51 -4.22
N THR A 319 27.40 1.95 -3.61
CA THR A 319 26.99 1.48 -2.29
C THR A 319 26.54 0.02 -2.38
N PHE A 320 27.25 -0.88 -1.72
CA PHE A 320 26.85 -2.28 -1.60
C PHE A 320 25.72 -2.41 -0.57
N CYS A 321 24.52 -2.77 -1.01
CA CYS A 321 23.32 -2.92 -0.18
C CYS A 321 22.32 -3.87 -0.84
N GLY A 322 21.23 -4.16 -0.13
CA GLY A 322 20.20 -5.09 -0.56
C GLY A 322 20.33 -6.46 0.12
N THR A 323 19.33 -7.30 -0.11
CA THR A 323 19.24 -8.63 0.48
C THR A 323 19.97 -9.63 -0.44
N PRO A 324 20.89 -10.50 0.06
CA PRO A 324 21.82 -11.29 -0.76
C PRO A 324 21.20 -12.02 -1.95
N GLU A 325 20.01 -12.60 -1.79
CA GLU A 325 19.29 -13.38 -2.78
C GLU A 325 18.87 -12.56 -4.02
N TYR A 326 18.78 -11.24 -3.87
CA TYR A 326 18.27 -10.31 -4.87
C TYR A 326 19.37 -9.42 -5.49
N ILE A 327 20.61 -9.52 -4.99
CA ILE A 327 21.72 -8.65 -5.44
C ILE A 327 22.02 -8.89 -6.92
N ALA A 328 22.15 -7.80 -7.68
CA ALA A 328 22.55 -7.82 -9.07
C ALA A 328 24.07 -8.06 -9.22
N PRO A 329 24.54 -8.73 -10.29
CA PRO A 329 25.95 -9.10 -10.46
C PRO A 329 26.89 -7.88 -10.47
N GLU A 330 26.46 -6.76 -11.05
CA GLU A 330 27.27 -5.54 -11.11
C GLU A 330 27.54 -4.89 -9.72
N LEU A 331 26.72 -5.19 -8.70
CA LEU A 331 27.01 -4.80 -7.30
C LEU A 331 28.16 -5.63 -6.73
N LEU A 332 28.21 -6.93 -7.03
CA LEU A 332 29.26 -7.85 -6.56
C LEU A 332 30.61 -7.53 -7.24
N GLU A 333 30.58 -7.14 -8.51
CA GLU A 333 31.78 -6.79 -9.28
C GLU A 333 32.30 -5.37 -9.00
N SER A 334 31.60 -4.58 -8.16
CA SER A 334 31.98 -3.21 -7.80
C SER A 334 32.17 -2.25 -8.99
N GLN A 335 31.44 -2.46 -10.10
CA GLN A 335 31.56 -1.66 -11.34
C GLN A 335 30.74 -0.35 -11.33
N GLY A 336 30.04 -0.10 -10.22
CA GLY A 336 29.05 0.97 -10.10
C GLY A 336 27.80 0.70 -10.95
N TYR A 337 26.64 0.99 -10.36
CA TYR A 337 25.36 0.56 -10.93
C TYR A 337 24.37 1.72 -11.06
N THR A 338 23.40 1.54 -11.96
CA THR A 338 22.34 2.51 -12.29
C THR A 338 20.97 1.96 -11.86
N LYS A 339 19.87 2.56 -12.35
CA LYS A 339 18.49 2.10 -12.14
C LYS A 339 18.22 0.65 -12.57
N THR A 340 19.05 0.08 -13.45
CA THR A 340 18.87 -1.27 -14.02
C THR A 340 18.96 -2.41 -13.00
N VAL A 341 19.49 -2.15 -11.80
CA VAL A 341 19.52 -3.15 -10.72
C VAL A 341 18.11 -3.50 -10.23
N ASP A 342 17.18 -2.55 -10.25
CA ASP A 342 15.80 -2.83 -9.86
C ASP A 342 15.13 -3.79 -10.86
N TRP A 343 15.50 -3.73 -12.15
CA TRP A 343 15.01 -4.69 -13.16
C TRP A 343 15.55 -6.10 -12.96
N TRP A 344 16.81 -6.23 -12.49
CA TRP A 344 17.33 -7.52 -12.06
C TRP A 344 16.52 -8.06 -10.88
N THR A 345 16.28 -7.24 -9.85
CA THR A 345 15.51 -7.66 -8.66
C THR A 345 14.07 -8.05 -9.02
N LEU A 346 13.45 -7.37 -10.00
CA LEU A 346 12.13 -7.75 -10.52
C LEU A 346 12.18 -9.13 -11.20
N GLY A 347 13.26 -9.44 -11.93
CA GLY A 347 13.49 -10.76 -12.51
C GLY A 347 13.66 -11.85 -11.46
N VAL A 348 14.42 -11.58 -10.40
CA VAL A 348 14.62 -12.50 -9.27
C VAL A 348 13.28 -12.79 -8.58
N LEU A 349 12.53 -11.75 -8.27
CA LEU A 349 11.23 -11.87 -7.61
C LEU A 349 10.20 -12.60 -8.48
N LEU A 350 10.16 -12.33 -9.79
CA LEU A 350 9.29 -13.07 -10.71
C LEU A 350 9.65 -14.56 -10.76
N TYR A 351 10.94 -14.88 -10.76
CA TYR A 351 11.41 -16.27 -10.69
C TYR A 351 10.97 -16.93 -9.38
N GLU A 352 11.18 -16.26 -8.25
CA GLU A 352 10.82 -16.78 -6.94
C GLU A 352 9.30 -16.99 -6.82
N MET A 353 8.47 -16.04 -7.26
CA MET A 353 7.02 -16.22 -7.27
C MET A 353 6.59 -17.46 -8.07
N MET A 354 7.24 -17.75 -9.20
CA MET A 354 6.86 -18.88 -10.06
C MET A 354 7.49 -20.24 -9.69
N THR A 355 8.52 -20.25 -8.82
CA THR A 355 9.28 -21.46 -8.49
C THR A 355 9.35 -21.77 -6.99
N GLY A 356 9.04 -20.78 -6.15
CA GLY A 356 9.10 -20.82 -4.69
C GLY A 356 10.45 -20.46 -4.09
N LEU A 357 11.51 -20.31 -4.89
CA LEU A 357 12.86 -19.99 -4.41
C LEU A 357 13.58 -19.03 -5.37
N PRO A 358 14.49 -18.16 -4.88
CA PRO A 358 15.33 -17.33 -5.75
C PRO A 358 16.22 -18.19 -6.68
N PRO A 359 16.57 -17.71 -7.89
CA PRO A 359 17.20 -18.51 -8.94
C PRO A 359 18.60 -19.03 -8.60
N PHE A 360 19.32 -18.32 -7.73
CA PHE A 360 20.71 -18.63 -7.36
C PHE A 360 20.87 -18.95 -5.87
N TYR A 361 19.76 -19.25 -5.18
CA TYR A 361 19.73 -19.45 -3.74
C TYR A 361 20.72 -20.53 -3.26
N ASP A 362 21.37 -20.26 -2.13
CA ASP A 362 22.19 -21.19 -1.36
C ASP A 362 22.21 -20.72 0.09
N GLU A 363 22.32 -21.64 1.06
CA GLU A 363 22.45 -21.26 2.47
C GLU A 363 23.76 -20.48 2.74
N ASN A 364 24.80 -20.72 1.94
CA ASN A 364 26.05 -19.99 2.04
C ASN A 364 26.05 -18.78 1.09
N VAL A 365 26.03 -17.58 1.67
CA VAL A 365 26.04 -16.30 0.95
C VAL A 365 27.18 -16.19 -0.07
N ASN A 366 28.39 -16.70 0.25
CA ASN A 366 29.51 -16.63 -0.69
C ASN A 366 29.30 -17.56 -1.90
N VAL A 367 28.70 -18.74 -1.69
CA VAL A 367 28.32 -19.65 -2.77
C VAL A 367 27.24 -19.01 -3.63
N MET A 368 26.23 -18.42 -3.00
CA MET A 368 25.17 -17.67 -3.69
C MET A 368 25.76 -16.56 -4.59
N TYR A 369 26.70 -15.76 -4.09
CA TYR A 369 27.40 -14.75 -4.89
C TYR A 369 28.16 -15.34 -6.08
N GLN A 370 28.84 -16.48 -5.91
CA GLN A 370 29.47 -17.16 -7.04
C GLN A 370 28.42 -17.61 -8.06
N ARG A 371 27.31 -18.22 -7.62
CA ARG A 371 26.21 -18.65 -8.51
C ARG A 371 25.60 -17.48 -9.29
N ILE A 372 25.37 -16.35 -8.64
CA ILE A 372 24.88 -15.12 -9.29
C ILE A 372 25.82 -14.73 -10.44
N LEU A 373 27.13 -14.86 -10.27
CA LEU A 373 28.12 -14.49 -11.29
C LEU A 373 28.31 -15.57 -12.38
N THR A 374 28.22 -16.86 -12.07
CA THR A 374 28.67 -17.94 -12.97
C THR A 374 27.59 -18.89 -13.47
N ASP A 375 26.59 -19.20 -12.65
CA ASP A 375 25.73 -20.36 -12.91
C ASP A 375 24.68 -20.05 -13.99
N PRO A 376 24.29 -21.03 -14.82
CA PRO A 376 23.19 -20.85 -15.75
C PRO A 376 21.87 -20.73 -15.00
N LEU A 377 20.94 -19.94 -15.56
CA LEU A 377 19.57 -19.87 -15.05
C LEU A 377 18.84 -21.17 -15.40
N ASN A 378 18.41 -21.91 -14.37
CA ASN A 378 17.68 -23.16 -14.53
C ASN A 378 16.19 -22.93 -14.42
N PHE A 379 15.39 -23.67 -15.18
CA PHE A 379 13.93 -23.55 -15.14
C PHE A 379 13.28 -24.94 -15.04
N PRO A 380 12.15 -25.07 -14.32
CA PRO A 380 11.28 -26.23 -14.41
C PRO A 380 10.87 -26.54 -15.86
N LEU A 381 10.74 -27.82 -16.19
CA LEU A 381 10.43 -28.28 -17.57
C LEU A 381 9.07 -27.77 -18.07
N ASP A 382 8.12 -27.63 -17.16
CA ASP A 382 6.76 -27.14 -17.39
C ASP A 382 6.67 -25.61 -17.49
N MET A 383 7.78 -24.88 -17.31
CA MET A 383 7.73 -23.43 -17.33
C MET A 383 7.38 -22.88 -18.73
N PRO A 384 6.37 -22.00 -18.83
CA PRO A 384 5.97 -21.37 -20.08
C PRO A 384 7.12 -20.63 -20.78
N SER A 385 7.16 -20.68 -22.11
CA SER A 385 8.24 -20.05 -22.90
C SER A 385 8.30 -18.53 -22.73
N GLU A 386 7.14 -17.87 -22.64
CA GLU A 386 7.05 -16.41 -22.41
C GLU A 386 7.61 -16.02 -21.03
N ALA A 387 7.35 -16.83 -20.00
CA ALA A 387 7.86 -16.62 -18.65
C ALA A 387 9.39 -16.79 -18.61
N ARG A 388 9.91 -17.87 -19.23
CA ARG A 388 11.37 -18.08 -19.38
C ARG A 388 12.04 -16.92 -20.12
N SER A 389 11.45 -16.48 -21.24
CA SER A 389 11.98 -15.39 -22.05
C SER A 389 12.10 -14.08 -21.28
N VAL A 390 11.06 -13.69 -20.53
CA VAL A 390 11.11 -12.43 -19.75
C VAL A 390 12.13 -12.51 -18.62
N MET A 391 12.18 -13.64 -17.91
CA MET A 391 13.13 -13.85 -16.81
C MET A 391 14.57 -13.86 -17.31
N MET A 392 14.86 -14.53 -18.44
CA MET A 392 16.19 -14.49 -19.06
C MET A 392 16.60 -13.07 -19.49
N GLY A 393 15.64 -12.25 -19.95
CA GLY A 393 15.90 -10.86 -20.31
C GLY A 393 16.21 -9.99 -19.09
N LEU A 394 15.43 -10.11 -18.01
CA LEU A 394 15.61 -9.35 -16.77
C LEU A 394 16.86 -9.80 -15.99
N LEU A 395 17.15 -11.10 -16.00
CA LEU A 395 18.31 -11.71 -15.33
C LEU A 395 19.54 -11.80 -16.26
N GLN A 396 19.65 -10.87 -17.20
CA GLN A 396 20.87 -10.68 -17.98
C GLN A 396 21.94 -10.02 -17.11
N ARG A 397 23.12 -10.64 -17.04
CA ARG A 397 24.22 -10.18 -16.17
C ARG A 397 24.81 -8.85 -16.63
N ASP A 398 24.98 -8.71 -17.94
CA ASP A 398 25.41 -7.45 -18.56
C ASP A 398 24.25 -6.43 -18.48
N PRO A 399 24.33 -5.39 -17.63
CA PRO A 399 23.23 -4.45 -17.43
C PRO A 399 22.87 -3.67 -18.69
N THR A 400 23.77 -3.57 -19.68
CA THR A 400 23.51 -2.87 -20.95
C THR A 400 22.67 -3.70 -21.93
N LYS A 401 22.63 -5.02 -21.73
CA LYS A 401 21.83 -5.96 -22.53
C LYS A 401 20.59 -6.45 -21.78
N ARG A 402 20.40 -6.00 -20.55
CA ARG A 402 19.27 -6.37 -19.70
C ARG A 402 18.00 -5.78 -20.24
N LEU A 403 16.92 -6.56 -20.22
CA LEU A 403 15.59 -6.07 -20.54
C LEU A 403 15.24 -4.92 -19.58
N GLY A 404 14.94 -3.74 -20.12
CA GLY A 404 14.72 -2.53 -19.32
C GLY A 404 15.95 -1.61 -19.24
N ALA A 405 17.07 -1.96 -19.89
CA ALA A 405 18.21 -1.06 -20.05
C ALA A 405 17.84 0.24 -20.79
N ASN A 406 16.80 0.19 -21.64
CA ASN A 406 16.26 1.35 -22.33
C ASN A 406 14.93 1.84 -21.71
N GLY A 407 14.70 1.55 -20.43
CA GLY A 407 13.53 1.97 -19.67
C GLY A 407 12.42 0.92 -19.54
N GLY A 408 11.50 1.15 -18.60
CA GLY A 408 10.43 0.21 -18.24
C GLY A 408 9.50 -0.17 -19.39
N GLU A 409 9.30 0.73 -20.35
CA GLU A 409 8.51 0.49 -21.57
C GLU A 409 9.02 -0.69 -22.41
N GLU A 410 10.33 -0.98 -22.36
CA GLU A 410 10.89 -2.18 -23.01
C GLU A 410 10.34 -3.46 -22.38
N ILE A 411 10.24 -3.50 -21.05
CA ILE A 411 9.70 -4.62 -20.28
C ILE A 411 8.19 -4.74 -20.56
N LYS A 412 7.45 -3.62 -20.58
CA LYS A 412 6.00 -3.62 -20.83
C LYS A 412 5.61 -4.20 -22.20
N ARG A 413 6.45 -3.99 -23.21
CA ARG A 413 6.25 -4.53 -24.58
C ARG A 413 6.57 -6.01 -24.70
N HIS A 414 7.23 -6.62 -23.71
CA HIS A 414 7.54 -8.05 -23.76
C HIS A 414 6.24 -8.88 -23.83
N PRO A 415 6.16 -9.95 -24.66
CA PRO A 415 4.94 -10.76 -24.85
C PRO A 415 4.32 -11.29 -23.55
N PHE A 416 5.15 -11.56 -22.54
CA PHE A 416 4.69 -11.96 -21.21
C PHE A 416 3.71 -10.97 -20.58
N PHE A 417 3.85 -9.66 -20.84
CA PHE A 417 2.95 -8.63 -20.33
C PHE A 417 2.01 -8.09 -21.41
N ALA A 418 2.54 -7.67 -22.56
CA ALA A 418 1.82 -6.92 -23.59
C ALA A 418 0.54 -7.61 -24.10
N LYS A 419 0.52 -8.96 -24.08
CA LYS A 419 -0.65 -9.74 -24.52
C LYS A 419 -1.78 -9.82 -23.49
N TYR A 420 -1.49 -9.57 -22.21
CA TYR A 420 -2.38 -9.91 -21.10
C TYR A 420 -2.66 -8.72 -20.15
N VAL A 421 -1.87 -7.64 -20.22
CA VAL A 421 -1.96 -6.50 -19.32
C VAL A 421 -2.36 -5.25 -20.09
N ASP A 422 -3.51 -4.68 -19.73
CA ASP A 422 -3.88 -3.32 -20.08
C ASP A 422 -3.34 -2.36 -19.01
N TRP A 423 -2.24 -1.68 -19.32
CA TRP A 423 -1.53 -0.81 -18.37
C TRP A 423 -2.37 0.36 -17.84
N ASN A 424 -3.26 0.91 -18.68
CA ASN A 424 -4.13 2.01 -18.26
C ASN A 424 -5.17 1.51 -17.27
N ARG A 425 -5.75 0.33 -17.52
CA ARG A 425 -6.65 -0.30 -16.57
C ARG A 425 -5.94 -0.75 -15.29
N LEU A 426 -4.71 -1.25 -15.39
CA LEU A 426 -3.90 -1.66 -14.24
C LEU A 426 -3.64 -0.46 -13.32
N LEU A 427 -3.07 0.64 -13.84
CA LEU A 427 -2.83 1.88 -13.08
C LEU A 427 -4.11 2.50 -12.50
N ALA A 428 -5.24 2.30 -13.15
CA ALA A 428 -6.53 2.75 -12.63
C ALA A 428 -7.16 1.77 -11.61
N LYS A 429 -6.48 0.69 -11.22
CA LYS A 429 -7.00 -0.43 -10.41
C LYS A 429 -8.35 -0.98 -10.93
N LYS A 430 -8.47 -1.08 -12.26
CA LYS A 430 -9.66 -1.60 -12.99
C LYS A 430 -9.48 -3.03 -13.49
N ILE A 431 -8.41 -3.70 -13.07
CA ILE A 431 -8.17 -5.12 -13.28
C ILE A 431 -8.37 -5.79 -11.92
N GLN A 432 -9.22 -6.80 -11.85
CA GLN A 432 -9.48 -7.54 -10.63
C GLN A 432 -8.22 -8.32 -10.22
N PRO A 433 -7.72 -8.18 -8.98
CA PRO A 433 -6.61 -9.00 -8.50
C PRO A 433 -6.93 -10.50 -8.54
N PRO A 434 -5.94 -11.34 -8.88
CA PRO A 434 -6.11 -12.79 -8.99
C PRO A 434 -6.24 -13.48 -7.63
N PHE A 435 -5.78 -12.81 -6.57
CA PHE A 435 -5.90 -13.25 -5.20
C PHE A 435 -6.35 -12.08 -4.34
N LYS A 436 -7.24 -12.35 -3.39
CA LYS A 436 -7.70 -11.37 -2.41
C LYS A 436 -7.41 -11.92 -1.01
N PRO A 437 -6.67 -11.21 -0.16
CA PRO A 437 -6.35 -11.68 1.18
C PRO A 437 -7.59 -11.72 2.07
N SER A 438 -7.66 -12.71 2.96
CA SER A 438 -8.65 -12.68 4.03
C SER A 438 -8.22 -11.66 5.09
N VAL A 439 -9.11 -10.73 5.36
CA VAL A 439 -8.92 -9.63 6.30
C VAL A 439 -10.22 -9.51 7.08
N GLU A 440 -10.17 -9.59 8.40
CA GLU A 440 -11.36 -9.53 9.27
C GLU A 440 -11.83 -8.10 9.50
N SER A 441 -10.88 -7.15 9.55
CA SER A 441 -11.16 -5.74 9.82
C SER A 441 -10.05 -4.81 9.37
N VAL A 442 -10.32 -3.50 9.38
CA VAL A 442 -9.31 -2.45 9.13
C VAL A 442 -8.19 -2.40 10.18
N LEU A 443 -8.40 -3.03 11.33
CA LEU A 443 -7.39 -3.17 12.40
C LEU A 443 -6.67 -4.50 12.34
N ASP A 444 -7.07 -5.39 11.44
CA ASP A 444 -6.56 -6.74 11.39
C ASP A 444 -5.05 -6.74 11.15
N VAL A 445 -4.39 -7.54 11.97
CA VAL A 445 -2.94 -7.78 11.90
C VAL A 445 -2.63 -9.27 11.84
N ALA A 446 -3.62 -10.13 11.60
CA ALA A 446 -3.44 -11.58 11.53
C ALA A 446 -2.46 -12.01 10.43
N ASN A 447 -2.30 -11.16 9.41
CA ASN A 447 -1.35 -11.36 8.31
C ASN A 447 0.05 -10.75 8.58
N PHE A 448 0.35 -10.33 9.82
CA PHE A 448 1.67 -9.89 10.28
C PHE A 448 2.29 -10.91 11.23
N ASP A 449 3.62 -10.92 11.34
CA ASP A 449 4.34 -11.84 12.21
C ASP A 449 3.90 -11.73 13.69
N PRO A 450 3.48 -12.83 14.34
CA PRO A 450 3.15 -12.87 15.76
C PRO A 450 4.27 -12.37 16.68
N ASP A 451 5.54 -12.53 16.31
CA ASP A 451 6.67 -12.06 17.11
C ASP A 451 6.65 -10.53 17.26
N PHE A 452 6.17 -9.81 16.24
CA PHE A 452 5.99 -8.36 16.32
C PHE A 452 4.68 -8.00 17.01
N THR A 453 3.57 -8.62 16.61
CA THR A 453 2.24 -8.19 17.10
C THR A 453 1.98 -8.48 18.58
N ASN A 454 2.78 -9.36 19.20
CA ASN A 454 2.80 -9.61 20.64
C ASN A 454 3.66 -8.62 21.44
N GLU A 455 4.50 -7.81 20.79
CA GLU A 455 5.29 -6.77 21.46
C GLU A 455 4.41 -5.60 21.91
N GLU A 456 4.70 -5.04 23.08
CA GLU A 456 3.95 -3.88 23.57
C GLU A 456 4.16 -2.65 22.68
N ALA A 457 3.05 -2.03 22.27
CA ALA A 457 3.05 -0.84 21.44
C ALA A 457 3.36 0.41 22.27
N GLN A 458 4.65 0.64 22.53
CA GLN A 458 5.13 1.83 23.21
C GLN A 458 6.20 2.56 22.39
N ASP A 459 6.12 3.89 22.41
CA ASP A 459 7.18 4.74 21.88
C ASP A 459 8.38 4.72 22.84
N SER A 460 9.51 4.17 22.39
CA SER A 460 10.64 3.89 23.29
C SER A 460 11.27 5.17 23.84
N VAL A 461 11.42 5.29 25.15
CA VAL A 461 12.13 6.44 25.76
C VAL A 461 13.61 6.42 25.36
N VAL A 462 14.15 7.58 25.00
CA VAL A 462 15.59 7.74 24.72
C VAL A 462 16.24 8.39 25.93
N THR A 463 17.07 7.65 26.66
CA THR A 463 17.69 8.11 27.91
C THR A 463 18.98 8.91 27.70
N GLU A 464 19.63 8.80 26.53
CA GLU A 464 20.98 9.32 26.27
C GLU A 464 21.13 10.05 24.92
N SER A 465 20.14 10.83 24.49
CA SER A 465 20.26 11.62 23.26
C SER A 465 20.42 13.10 23.57
N ALA A 466 21.65 13.58 23.48
CA ALA A 466 21.97 15.00 23.41
C ALA A 466 22.75 15.26 22.11
N LEU A 467 22.06 15.10 20.97
CA LEU A 467 22.60 15.59 19.70
C LEU A 467 22.82 17.10 19.81
N SER A 468 23.98 17.58 19.33
CA SER A 468 24.27 19.01 19.35
C SER A 468 23.26 19.79 18.51
N GLU A 469 23.05 21.07 18.83
CA GLU A 469 22.14 21.95 18.10
C GLU A 469 22.46 22.00 16.60
N THR A 470 23.76 22.00 16.26
CA THR A 470 24.23 21.95 14.86
C THR A 470 23.83 20.66 14.14
N VAL A 471 23.76 19.53 14.84
CA VAL A 471 23.26 18.26 14.26
C VAL A 471 21.73 18.29 14.16
N GLN A 472 21.04 18.86 15.15
CA GLN A 472 19.58 19.04 15.10
C GLN A 472 19.15 19.89 13.91
N ASP A 473 19.88 20.97 13.63
CA ASP A 473 19.59 21.88 12.52
C ASP A 473 19.70 21.21 11.15
N GLN A 474 20.48 20.13 11.03
CA GLN A 474 20.56 19.35 9.78
C GLN A 474 19.28 18.55 9.50
N PHE A 475 18.42 18.31 10.51
CA PHE A 475 17.12 17.66 10.32
C PHE A 475 15.97 18.65 10.03
N ARG A 476 16.27 19.95 9.84
CA ARG A 476 15.27 20.93 9.39
C ARG A 476 14.70 20.51 8.03
N GLY A 477 13.39 20.74 7.85
CA GLY A 477 12.67 20.30 6.64
C GLY A 477 12.15 18.86 6.69
N PHE A 478 12.42 18.09 7.75
CA PHE A 478 11.83 16.76 7.88
C PHE A 478 10.33 16.79 8.17
N THR A 479 9.84 17.79 8.91
CA THR A 479 8.42 17.91 9.25
C THR A 479 7.60 18.24 8.00
N TYR A 480 6.64 17.39 7.68
CA TYR A 480 5.72 17.54 6.55
C TYR A 480 4.29 17.35 7.01
N ASN A 481 3.47 18.35 6.73
CA ASN A 481 2.02 18.26 6.84
C ASN A 481 1.45 18.79 5.53
N PRO A 482 0.75 17.97 4.73
CA PRO A 482 0.15 18.38 3.46
C PRO A 482 -0.71 19.64 3.56
N ALA A 483 -1.40 19.84 4.70
CA ALA A 483 -2.19 21.05 4.95
C ALA A 483 -1.34 22.34 4.96
N ASN A 484 -0.03 22.23 5.20
CA ASN A 484 0.92 23.35 5.18
C ASN A 484 1.43 23.69 3.77
N GLU A 485 1.35 22.78 2.80
CA GLU A 485 1.89 22.96 1.44
C GLU A 485 0.80 23.16 0.37
N HIS A 486 -0.48 22.88 0.68
CA HIS A 486 -1.63 23.10 -0.22
C HIS A 486 -1.99 24.59 -0.50
N LEU A 487 -1.06 25.52 -0.31
CA LEU A 487 -1.17 26.90 -0.80
C LEU A 487 0.07 27.37 -1.58
N SER A 488 1.01 26.48 -1.89
CA SER A 488 2.14 26.81 -2.75
C SER A 488 2.23 25.85 -3.93
N GLU A 489 1.47 26.16 -4.98
CA GLU A 489 1.90 25.89 -6.38
C GLU A 489 3.23 26.60 -6.73
N SER A 490 3.91 27.20 -5.74
CA SER A 490 5.11 28.03 -5.88
C SER A 490 6.33 27.50 -5.12
N VAL A 491 6.36 26.22 -4.70
CA VAL A 491 7.65 25.59 -4.40
C VAL A 491 8.10 24.87 -5.66
N SER A 492 8.70 25.66 -6.56
CA SER A 492 9.64 25.13 -7.55
C SER A 492 10.78 24.49 -6.78
N TYR A 493 10.70 23.17 -6.55
CA TYR A 493 11.85 22.39 -6.13
C TYR A 493 12.93 22.57 -7.21
N PRO A 494 14.17 22.94 -6.84
CA PRO A 494 15.24 23.07 -7.82
C PRO A 494 15.30 21.79 -8.63
N ASN A 495 15.21 21.93 -9.96
CA ASN A 495 15.15 20.88 -10.96
C ASN A 495 15.89 19.62 -10.52
N ILE A 496 15.15 18.64 -10.02
CA ILE A 496 15.51 17.24 -10.17
C ILE A 496 15.02 16.89 -11.58
N MET A 497 15.74 17.38 -12.60
CA MET A 497 15.68 16.85 -13.96
C MET A 497 16.66 15.68 -14.03
#